data_AF-A0A8C0E9S6-F1
#
_entry.id   AF-A0A8C0E9S6-F1
#
_cell.length_a   1.000
_cell.length_b   1.000
_cell.length_c   1.000
_cell.angle_alpha   90.00
_cell.angle_beta   90.00
_cell.angle_gamma   90.00
#
_symmetry.space_group_name_H-M   'P 1'
#
loop_
_entity.id
_entity.type
_entity.pdbx_description
1 polymer ?
#
loop_
_entity_poly.entity_id
_entity_poly.type
_entity_poly.pdbx_seq_one_letter_code
_entity_poly.pdbx_strand_id
1 'polypeptide(L)'
;VSDIQQRKNITHLVCYSHITELKHYDSKSNVFALRRIRNIGIMAHIDAGKTTTTERMLYYSGYIRTLGDVDDGDTVTDFMVQERERGITIQSAAVTFDWKDYRINLIDTPGHVDFTVEVERCLRVLDGAVAVFDASAGVEAQTLTVWRQADKHQIPRICFLNKMDKNRASFTYAVESIELKLKTKPLLLQVPIGEARTFRGLVDVVTKEQIIWKATSDLDDGKNFEQKLLLEADDPNLFQEVQDARNTLIEQLADLDDEFAELVLGEYSENFDLIPAAKLQSAIRRVTLAQKAVPVLCGSALKNKGVQPLLDAITMYLPAPNERSYEFLQWYEDDLCALAFKVLHDKCRGPLVFVRVYSGSLKPQSAVYNINKSCTERMSRLLLPFADQQTEIPSLMAGNIALTVGLKQSATGDTIVSSKASAVAAARRAGRDAGGEKRSTSDVESLLLAGVEVPDPVFFCTIEPPSVAKQQDLDNALSCLQREDPSLKVKIDPDTGQEHLVSGFIA
;
A
#
# COMPACT_ATOMS: atom_id res chain seq x y z
N VAL A 1 -16.60 11.66 -26.43
CA VAL A 1 -15.23 12.21 -26.69
C VAL A 1 -15.05 13.60 -26.07
N SER A 2 -16.01 14.53 -26.21
CA SER A 2 -16.01 15.85 -25.56
C SER A 2 -16.04 15.79 -24.02
N ASP A 3 -16.82 14.87 -23.43
CA ASP A 3 -16.85 14.67 -21.96
C ASP A 3 -15.53 14.14 -21.39
N ILE A 4 -14.78 13.34 -22.15
CA ILE A 4 -13.48 12.79 -21.73
C ILE A 4 -12.42 13.90 -21.70
N GLN A 5 -12.47 14.86 -22.63
CA GLN A 5 -11.57 16.02 -22.64
C GLN A 5 -11.92 17.04 -21.54
N GLN A 6 -13.20 17.25 -21.24
CA GLN A 6 -13.60 18.10 -20.11
C GLN A 6 -13.24 17.49 -18.74
N ARG A 7 -13.34 16.16 -18.58
CA ARG A 7 -12.86 15.44 -17.38
C ARG A 7 -11.35 15.65 -17.16
N LYS A 8 -10.52 15.53 -18.21
CA LYS A 8 -9.05 15.71 -18.12
C LYS A 8 -8.61 17.11 -17.69
N ASN A 9 -9.27 18.17 -18.17
CA ASN A 9 -8.87 19.55 -17.88
C ASN A 9 -9.14 19.97 -16.43
N ILE A 10 -10.12 19.36 -15.75
CA ILE A 10 -10.52 19.77 -14.40
C ILE A 10 -9.80 18.95 -13.32
N THR A 11 -9.51 17.66 -13.56
CA THR A 11 -8.60 16.87 -12.70
C THR A 11 -7.21 17.51 -12.65
N HIS A 12 -6.74 18.03 -13.80
CA HIS A 12 -5.52 18.81 -13.88
C HIS A 12 -5.53 20.03 -12.94
N LEU A 13 -6.67 20.70 -12.76
CA LEU A 13 -6.82 21.89 -11.93
C LEU A 13 -6.84 21.59 -10.42
N VAL A 14 -7.45 20.46 -10.01
CA VAL A 14 -7.50 20.03 -8.59
C VAL A 14 -6.14 19.50 -8.15
N CYS A 15 -5.47 18.70 -8.98
CA CYS A 15 -4.06 18.36 -8.75
C CYS A 15 -3.18 19.62 -8.70
N TYR A 16 -3.37 20.59 -9.60
CA TYR A 16 -2.58 21.82 -9.61
C TYR A 16 -2.77 22.68 -8.36
N SER A 17 -4.00 22.83 -7.86
CA SER A 17 -4.28 23.68 -6.69
C SER A 17 -3.66 23.11 -5.41
N HIS A 18 -3.64 21.78 -5.25
CA HIS A 18 -2.97 21.11 -4.12
C HIS A 18 -1.44 21.06 -4.29
N ILE A 19 -0.93 21.04 -5.54
CA ILE A 19 0.51 21.15 -5.83
C ILE A 19 1.05 22.55 -5.52
N THR A 20 0.25 23.62 -5.65
CA THR A 20 0.71 24.99 -5.40
C THR A 20 1.09 25.29 -3.94
N GLU A 21 0.62 24.51 -2.97
CA GLU A 21 1.02 24.65 -1.55
C GLU A 21 2.42 24.09 -1.25
N LEU A 22 3.10 23.44 -2.21
CA LEU A 22 4.43 22.85 -2.04
C LEU A 22 5.61 23.85 -2.11
N LYS A 23 5.36 25.17 -2.13
CA LYS A 23 6.40 26.16 -2.49
C LYS A 23 7.31 26.66 -1.36
N HIS A 24 7.03 26.40 -0.09
CA HIS A 24 7.89 26.86 1.02
C HIS A 24 8.09 25.77 2.08
N TYR A 25 9.23 25.05 2.04
CA TYR A 25 9.58 24.06 3.07
C TYR A 25 11.03 24.25 3.56
N ASP A 26 11.16 24.50 4.85
CA ASP A 26 12.39 24.63 5.66
C ASP A 26 12.75 23.27 6.30
N SER A 27 13.97 23.10 6.77
CA SER A 27 14.52 21.86 7.37
C SER A 27 13.68 21.29 8.54
N LYS A 28 13.09 22.14 9.39
CA LYS A 28 12.14 21.70 10.44
C LYS A 28 10.80 21.24 9.87
N SER A 29 10.35 21.79 8.75
CA SER A 29 9.08 21.40 8.13
C SER A 29 9.15 20.05 7.41
N ASN A 30 10.36 19.54 7.10
CA ASN A 30 10.55 18.20 6.52
C ASN A 30 10.10 17.06 7.44
N VAL A 31 10.40 17.12 8.74
CA VAL A 31 9.98 16.08 9.70
C VAL A 31 8.46 16.08 9.88
N PHE A 32 7.84 17.27 9.90
CA PHE A 32 6.39 17.42 9.95
C PHE A 32 5.71 16.93 8.66
N ALA A 33 6.31 17.14 7.50
CA ALA A 33 5.84 16.59 6.23
C ALA A 33 5.91 15.06 6.21
N LEU A 34 7.01 14.47 6.68
CA LEU A 34 7.19 13.01 6.71
C LEU A 34 6.14 12.31 7.58
N ARG A 35 5.86 12.87 8.78
CA ARG A 35 4.84 12.33 9.70
C ARG A 35 3.43 12.27 9.11
N ARG A 36 3.16 13.08 8.09
CA ARG A 36 1.87 13.17 7.40
C ARG A 36 1.77 12.28 6.17
N ILE A 37 2.81 11.51 5.84
CA ILE A 37 2.75 10.57 4.73
C ILE A 37 2.33 9.19 5.24
N ARG A 38 1.51 8.48 4.47
CA ARG A 38 1.19 7.06 4.64
C ARG A 38 1.46 6.34 3.33
N ASN A 39 2.40 5.40 3.32
CA ASN A 39 2.62 4.54 2.16
C ASN A 39 1.99 3.19 2.46
N ILE A 40 0.86 2.91 1.82
CA ILE A 40 0.02 1.78 2.14
C ILE A 40 -0.22 0.88 0.94
N GLY A 41 -0.32 -0.42 1.18
CA GLY A 41 -0.85 -1.37 0.21
C GLY A 41 -2.21 -1.90 0.64
N ILE A 42 -3.03 -2.26 -0.33
CA ILE A 42 -4.27 -3.02 -0.08
C ILE A 42 -4.00 -4.49 -0.39
N MET A 43 -4.08 -5.34 0.63
CA MET A 43 -3.84 -6.79 0.57
C MET A 43 -5.17 -7.53 0.74
N ALA A 44 -5.48 -8.48 -0.14
CA ALA A 44 -6.69 -9.28 0.01
C ALA A 44 -6.74 -10.46 -0.95
N HIS A 45 -7.59 -11.44 -0.64
CA HIS A 45 -8.01 -12.46 -1.60
C HIS A 45 -8.71 -11.84 -2.83
N ILE A 46 -8.77 -12.61 -3.92
CA ILE A 46 -9.65 -12.37 -5.08
C ILE A 46 -11.08 -12.12 -4.59
N ASP A 47 -11.78 -11.17 -5.19
CA ASP A 47 -13.16 -10.81 -4.84
C ASP A 47 -13.41 -10.35 -3.40
N ALA A 48 -12.39 -10.10 -2.57
CA ALA A 48 -12.59 -9.44 -1.27
C ALA A 48 -13.00 -7.95 -1.41
N GLY A 49 -12.88 -7.39 -2.61
CA GLY A 49 -13.25 -6.01 -2.94
C GLY A 49 -12.13 -4.99 -2.72
N LYS A 50 -10.86 -5.36 -3.05
CA LYS A 50 -9.71 -4.43 -3.01
C LYS A 50 -9.93 -3.22 -3.89
N THR A 51 -10.08 -3.44 -5.20
CA THR A 51 -10.25 -2.39 -6.20
C THR A 51 -11.46 -1.53 -5.89
N THR A 52 -12.59 -2.14 -5.50
CA THR A 52 -13.78 -1.39 -5.07
C THR A 52 -13.47 -0.50 -3.88
N THR A 53 -12.71 -0.98 -2.90
CA THR A 53 -12.31 -0.19 -1.72
C THR A 53 -11.36 0.94 -2.13
N THR A 54 -10.38 0.67 -2.98
CA THR A 54 -9.47 1.68 -3.56
C THR A 54 -10.24 2.79 -4.26
N GLU A 55 -11.19 2.43 -5.12
CA GLU A 55 -12.03 3.36 -5.88
C GLU A 55 -12.85 4.26 -4.93
N ARG A 56 -13.45 3.69 -3.87
CA ARG A 56 -14.15 4.49 -2.85
C ARG A 56 -13.21 5.43 -2.11
N MET A 57 -11.97 5.02 -1.81
CA MET A 57 -10.98 5.90 -1.19
C MET A 57 -10.66 7.11 -2.08
N LEU A 58 -10.47 6.88 -3.38
CA LEU A 58 -10.24 7.95 -4.36
C LEU A 58 -11.45 8.88 -4.51
N TYR A 59 -12.66 8.33 -4.40
CA TYR A 59 -13.89 9.11 -4.50
C TYR A 59 -14.10 10.02 -3.30
N TYR A 60 -13.93 9.48 -2.10
CA TYR A 60 -14.13 10.24 -0.88
C TYR A 60 -13.05 11.29 -0.65
N SER A 61 -11.81 11.04 -1.10
CA SER A 61 -10.76 12.06 -1.13
C SER A 61 -11.01 13.18 -2.15
N GLY A 62 -11.97 13.00 -3.07
CA GLY A 62 -12.36 14.01 -4.07
C GLY A 62 -11.50 14.01 -5.34
N TYR A 63 -10.58 13.04 -5.47
CA TYR A 63 -9.71 12.91 -6.65
C TYR A 63 -10.45 12.31 -7.86
N ILE A 64 -11.50 11.52 -7.62
CA ILE A 64 -12.45 11.09 -8.66
C ILE A 64 -13.86 11.62 -8.36
N ARG A 65 -14.60 11.99 -9.42
CA ARG A 65 -15.93 12.60 -9.31
C ARG A 65 -17.08 11.61 -9.41
N THR A 66 -16.81 10.45 -9.99
CA THR A 66 -17.77 9.39 -10.27
C THR A 66 -17.19 8.10 -9.77
N LEU A 67 -18.04 7.26 -9.20
CA LEU A 67 -17.66 5.95 -8.70
C LEU A 67 -17.54 5.00 -9.89
N GLY A 68 -16.35 4.44 -10.10
CA GLY A 68 -16.16 3.33 -11.04
C GLY A 68 -16.72 2.01 -10.48
N ASP A 69 -17.07 1.10 -11.39
CA ASP A 69 -17.42 -0.28 -11.08
C ASP A 69 -16.42 -1.23 -11.75
N VAL A 70 -16.02 -2.28 -11.02
CA VAL A 70 -15.13 -3.32 -11.51
C VAL A 70 -15.85 -4.14 -12.58
N ASP A 71 -17.15 -4.42 -12.38
CA ASP A 71 -17.94 -5.21 -13.32
C ASP A 71 -18.13 -4.49 -14.66
N ASP A 72 -18.14 -3.14 -14.64
CA ASP A 72 -18.21 -2.31 -15.84
C ASP A 72 -16.82 -1.98 -16.43
N GLY A 73 -15.73 -2.36 -15.75
CA GLY A 73 -14.34 -2.08 -16.17
C GLY A 73 -13.96 -0.60 -16.16
N ASP A 74 -14.68 0.21 -15.36
CA ASP A 74 -14.57 1.67 -15.30
C ASP A 74 -13.72 2.16 -14.12
N THR A 75 -13.09 1.25 -13.36
CA THR A 75 -12.22 1.60 -12.23
C THR A 75 -10.94 2.28 -12.68
N VAL A 76 -10.41 3.14 -11.82
CA VAL A 76 -9.19 3.91 -12.12
C VAL A 76 -7.94 3.04 -12.05
N THR A 77 -7.93 2.03 -11.19
CA THR A 77 -6.75 1.19 -10.95
C THR A 77 -6.62 0.01 -11.92
N ASP A 78 -7.71 -0.52 -12.47
CA ASP A 78 -7.67 -1.59 -13.48
C ASP A 78 -7.62 -0.97 -14.90
N PHE A 79 -6.44 -0.53 -15.31
CA PHE A 79 -6.25 0.19 -16.58
C PHE A 79 -5.93 -0.74 -17.76
N MET A 80 -5.52 -2.00 -17.52
CA MET A 80 -5.26 -2.96 -18.60
C MET A 80 -6.56 -3.59 -19.11
N VAL A 81 -6.64 -3.84 -20.42
CA VAL A 81 -7.79 -4.53 -21.02
C VAL A 81 -7.98 -5.92 -20.41
N GLN A 82 -6.90 -6.65 -20.16
CA GLN A 82 -6.92 -7.97 -19.54
C GLN A 82 -7.43 -7.96 -18.09
N GLU A 83 -7.17 -6.89 -17.34
CA GLU A 83 -7.68 -6.73 -15.97
C GLU A 83 -9.19 -6.55 -16.00
N ARG A 84 -9.68 -5.69 -16.91
CA ARG A 84 -11.12 -5.43 -17.10
C ARG A 84 -11.87 -6.65 -17.61
N GLU A 85 -11.30 -7.38 -18.57
CA GLU A 85 -11.91 -8.59 -19.13
C GLU A 85 -12.00 -9.74 -18.11
N ARG A 86 -11.04 -9.82 -17.17
CA ARG A 86 -10.97 -10.90 -16.18
C ARG A 86 -11.50 -10.50 -14.80
N GLY A 87 -11.77 -9.22 -14.56
CA GLY A 87 -12.20 -8.69 -13.26
C GLY A 87 -11.16 -8.84 -12.15
N ILE A 88 -9.87 -8.91 -12.48
CA ILE A 88 -8.76 -9.10 -11.53
C ILE A 88 -7.68 -8.04 -11.71
N THR A 89 -7.07 -7.61 -10.61
CA THR A 89 -5.87 -6.77 -10.64
C THR A 89 -4.64 -7.64 -10.94
N ILE A 90 -4.00 -7.39 -12.07
CA ILE A 90 -2.82 -8.11 -12.58
C ILE A 90 -1.56 -7.32 -12.21
N GLN A 91 -1.60 -6.00 -12.43
CA GLN A 91 -0.46 -5.12 -12.20
C GLN A 91 -0.74 -4.10 -11.10
N SER A 92 0.26 -3.84 -10.26
CA SER A 92 0.06 -2.92 -9.13
C SER A 92 -0.18 -1.47 -9.57
N ALA A 93 -1.31 -0.86 -9.22
CA ALA A 93 -1.53 0.56 -9.50
C ALA A 93 -0.99 1.41 -8.35
N ALA A 94 -0.15 2.40 -8.65
CA ALA A 94 0.29 3.38 -7.66
C ALA A 94 -0.50 4.68 -7.82
N VAL A 95 -1.10 5.15 -6.74
CA VAL A 95 -1.92 6.37 -6.72
C VAL A 95 -1.57 7.19 -5.49
N THR A 96 -1.28 8.47 -5.69
CA THR A 96 -1.11 9.44 -4.60
C THR A 96 -2.34 10.33 -4.49
N PHE A 97 -2.92 10.40 -3.29
CA PHE A 97 -4.02 11.29 -2.96
C PHE A 97 -3.91 11.80 -1.52
N ASP A 98 -4.56 12.91 -1.23
CA ASP A 98 -4.58 13.50 0.11
C ASP A 98 -5.91 13.17 0.83
N TRP A 99 -5.85 12.86 2.11
CA TRP A 99 -7.01 12.66 2.99
C TRP A 99 -6.81 13.47 4.28
N LYS A 100 -7.68 14.46 4.49
CA LYS A 100 -7.49 15.50 5.53
C LYS A 100 -6.09 16.13 5.35
N ASP A 101 -5.31 16.21 6.43
CA ASP A 101 -3.94 16.77 6.41
C ASP A 101 -2.86 15.73 6.05
N TYR A 102 -3.23 14.53 5.58
CA TYR A 102 -2.30 13.43 5.31
C TYR A 102 -2.21 13.13 3.82
N ARG A 103 -0.99 12.82 3.36
CA ARG A 103 -0.73 12.29 2.03
C ARG A 103 -0.70 10.77 2.05
N ILE A 104 -1.54 10.14 1.25
CA ILE A 104 -1.59 8.70 1.09
C ILE A 104 -1.01 8.33 -0.27
N ASN A 105 0.05 7.52 -0.25
CA ASN A 105 0.57 6.84 -1.43
C ASN A 105 0.09 5.39 -1.35
N LEU A 106 -0.91 5.07 -2.17
CA LEU A 106 -1.54 3.76 -2.22
C LEU A 106 -0.93 2.95 -3.34
N ILE A 107 -0.55 1.70 -3.05
CA ILE A 107 -0.23 0.68 -4.05
C ILE A 107 -1.31 -0.39 -3.99
N ASP A 108 -2.13 -0.50 -5.04
CA ASP A 108 -3.10 -1.58 -5.14
C ASP A 108 -2.37 -2.86 -5.51
N THR A 109 -2.41 -3.88 -4.66
CA THR A 109 -1.62 -5.10 -4.85
C THR A 109 -2.46 -6.21 -5.46
N PRO A 110 -1.89 -7.05 -6.33
CA PRO A 110 -2.60 -8.21 -6.87
C PRO A 110 -3.13 -9.13 -5.75
N GLY A 111 -4.35 -9.64 -5.93
CA GLY A 111 -4.96 -10.58 -4.96
C GLY A 111 -4.71 -12.05 -5.23
N HIS A 112 -4.07 -12.36 -6.36
CA HIS A 112 -3.89 -13.72 -6.85
C HIS A 112 -2.48 -14.24 -6.51
N VAL A 113 -2.38 -15.51 -6.15
CA VAL A 113 -1.11 -16.17 -5.79
C VAL A 113 -0.11 -16.24 -6.94
N ASP A 114 -0.59 -16.25 -8.18
CA ASP A 114 0.26 -16.23 -9.38
C ASP A 114 1.10 -14.95 -9.48
N PHE A 115 0.70 -13.86 -8.80
CA PHE A 115 1.44 -12.59 -8.77
C PHE A 115 2.24 -12.38 -7.48
N THR A 116 2.65 -13.46 -6.80
CA THR A 116 3.41 -13.41 -5.54
C THR A 116 4.68 -12.55 -5.61
N VAL A 117 5.38 -12.53 -6.75
CA VAL A 117 6.57 -11.69 -6.93
C VAL A 117 6.21 -10.20 -6.94
N GLU A 118 5.10 -9.83 -7.57
CA GLU A 118 4.60 -8.45 -7.58
C GLU A 118 4.15 -8.03 -6.17
N VAL A 119 3.48 -8.92 -5.42
CA VAL A 119 3.12 -8.69 -4.02
C VAL A 119 4.36 -8.47 -3.16
N GLU A 120 5.39 -9.30 -3.31
CA GLU A 120 6.66 -9.19 -2.57
C GLU A 120 7.35 -7.84 -2.84
N ARG A 121 7.37 -7.39 -4.11
CA ARG A 121 7.92 -6.08 -4.50
C ARG A 121 7.15 -4.94 -3.86
N CYS A 122 5.81 -5.01 -3.88
CA CYS A 122 4.97 -3.98 -3.31
C CYS A 122 5.19 -3.87 -1.80
N LEU A 123 5.09 -5.00 -1.07
CA LEU A 123 5.23 -5.02 0.40
C LEU A 123 6.52 -4.40 0.89
N ARG A 124 7.61 -4.54 0.14
CA ARG A 124 8.90 -3.97 0.51
C ARG A 124 8.96 -2.44 0.45
N VAL A 125 8.15 -1.82 -0.41
CA VAL A 125 8.10 -0.37 -0.62
C VAL A 125 7.15 0.32 0.37
N LEU A 126 6.24 -0.45 0.93
CA LEU A 126 5.17 0.03 1.78
C LEU A 126 5.65 0.19 3.22
N ASP A 127 5.07 1.16 3.91
CA ASP A 127 5.30 1.35 5.34
C ASP A 127 4.23 0.61 6.16
N GLY A 128 2.98 0.54 5.65
CA GLY A 128 1.87 -0.18 6.27
C GLY A 128 0.97 -0.84 5.23
N ALA A 129 -0.03 -1.61 5.68
CA ALA A 129 -0.99 -2.22 4.76
C ALA A 129 -2.40 -2.34 5.35
N VAL A 130 -3.38 -2.41 4.45
CA VAL A 130 -4.78 -2.67 4.75
C VAL A 130 -5.13 -4.06 4.25
N ALA A 131 -5.35 -4.99 5.17
CA ALA A 131 -5.80 -6.34 4.86
C ALA A 131 -7.33 -6.36 4.74
N VAL A 132 -7.84 -6.52 3.53
CA VAL A 132 -9.28 -6.57 3.25
C VAL A 132 -9.74 -8.03 3.26
N PHE A 133 -10.85 -8.30 3.96
CA PHE A 133 -11.44 -9.63 4.05
C PHE A 133 -12.90 -9.56 3.62
N ASP A 134 -13.40 -10.60 2.95
CA ASP A 134 -14.84 -10.77 2.78
C ASP A 134 -15.45 -11.27 4.10
N ALA A 135 -16.33 -10.48 4.72
CA ALA A 135 -16.95 -10.82 5.99
C ALA A 135 -17.81 -12.11 5.95
N SER A 136 -18.13 -12.63 4.76
CA SER A 136 -18.83 -13.91 4.60
C SER A 136 -17.90 -15.12 4.49
N ALA A 137 -16.64 -14.91 4.14
CA ALA A 137 -15.64 -15.98 3.95
C ALA A 137 -14.57 -16.00 5.05
N GLY A 138 -14.31 -14.86 5.69
CA GLY A 138 -13.24 -14.70 6.67
C GLY A 138 -11.86 -14.81 6.02
N VAL A 139 -10.94 -15.53 6.67
CA VAL A 139 -9.58 -15.72 6.16
C VAL A 139 -9.50 -16.94 5.24
N GLU A 140 -9.06 -16.70 4.01
CA GLU A 140 -8.89 -17.71 2.96
C GLU A 140 -7.43 -18.16 2.82
N ALA A 141 -7.17 -19.23 2.06
CA ALA A 141 -5.84 -19.84 1.95
C ALA A 141 -4.81 -18.87 1.33
N GLN A 142 -5.22 -18.09 0.34
CA GLN A 142 -4.38 -17.12 -0.36
C GLN A 142 -4.07 -15.93 0.55
N THR A 143 -5.00 -15.56 1.43
CA THR A 143 -4.76 -14.52 2.44
C THR A 143 -3.62 -14.90 3.38
N LEU A 144 -3.46 -16.18 3.72
CA LEU A 144 -2.35 -16.66 4.54
C LEU A 144 -0.99 -16.43 3.86
N THR A 145 -0.91 -16.64 2.55
CA THR A 145 0.35 -16.44 1.79
C THR A 145 0.76 -14.97 1.84
N VAL A 146 -0.16 -14.08 1.49
CA VAL A 146 0.12 -12.63 1.45
C VAL A 146 0.37 -12.09 2.87
N TRP A 147 -0.33 -12.64 3.88
CA TRP A 147 -0.07 -12.31 5.28
C TRP A 147 1.35 -12.68 5.73
N ARG A 148 1.82 -13.88 5.40
CA ARG A 148 3.20 -14.31 5.71
C ARG A 148 4.26 -13.47 5.01
N GLN A 149 4.01 -13.03 3.78
CA GLN A 149 4.90 -12.10 3.08
C GLN A 149 4.97 -10.76 3.83
N ALA A 150 3.84 -10.23 4.30
CA ALA A 150 3.84 -9.03 5.11
C ALA A 150 4.53 -9.22 6.47
N ASP A 151 4.43 -10.40 7.08
CA ASP A 151 5.20 -10.75 8.30
C ASP A 151 6.72 -10.74 8.01
N LYS A 152 7.16 -11.29 6.87
CA LYS A 152 8.58 -11.29 6.45
C LYS A 152 9.15 -9.88 6.35
N HIS A 153 8.37 -8.93 5.83
CA HIS A 153 8.75 -7.51 5.70
C HIS A 153 8.37 -6.68 6.93
N GLN A 154 7.89 -7.32 7.99
CA GLN A 154 7.47 -6.69 9.25
C GLN A 154 6.53 -5.50 8.99
N ILE A 155 5.49 -5.66 8.17
CA ILE A 155 4.59 -4.57 7.78
C ILE A 155 3.44 -4.43 8.81
N PRO A 156 3.30 -3.30 9.51
CA PRO A 156 2.14 -2.99 10.32
C PRO A 156 0.86 -2.97 9.48
N ARG A 157 -0.20 -3.57 10.00
CA ARG A 157 -1.44 -3.82 9.26
C ARG A 157 -2.67 -3.41 10.06
N ILE A 158 -3.68 -2.97 9.33
CA ILE A 158 -5.06 -2.92 9.82
C ILE A 158 -5.93 -3.86 8.97
N CYS A 159 -6.96 -4.44 9.57
CA CYS A 159 -7.90 -5.33 8.92
C CYS A 159 -9.21 -4.60 8.63
N PHE A 160 -9.76 -4.80 7.43
CA PHE A 160 -11.05 -4.28 7.03
C PHE A 160 -11.96 -5.43 6.58
N LEU A 161 -13.00 -5.69 7.38
CA LEU A 161 -14.04 -6.67 7.08
C LEU A 161 -15.04 -6.02 6.12
N ASN A 162 -14.85 -6.28 4.83
CA ASN A 162 -15.66 -5.74 3.75
C ASN A 162 -16.86 -6.64 3.45
N LYS A 163 -17.78 -6.14 2.62
CA LYS A 163 -18.98 -6.86 2.16
C LYS A 163 -19.91 -7.28 3.31
N MET A 164 -19.98 -6.45 4.35
CA MET A 164 -20.92 -6.61 5.48
C MET A 164 -22.40 -6.65 5.05
N ASP A 165 -22.71 -6.25 3.81
CA ASP A 165 -24.04 -6.28 3.21
C ASP A 165 -24.47 -7.66 2.66
N LYS A 166 -23.53 -8.60 2.50
CA LYS A 166 -23.83 -9.94 1.96
C LYS A 166 -24.70 -10.75 2.93
N ASN A 167 -25.61 -11.56 2.38
CA ASN A 167 -26.52 -12.43 3.15
C ASN A 167 -25.82 -13.35 4.18
N ARG A 168 -24.58 -13.77 3.91
CA ARG A 168 -23.79 -14.64 4.78
C ARG A 168 -22.68 -13.88 5.53
N ALA A 169 -22.68 -12.55 5.49
CA ALA A 169 -21.70 -11.76 6.21
C ALA A 169 -21.89 -11.96 7.71
N SER A 170 -20.81 -12.27 8.42
CA SER A 170 -20.80 -12.39 9.87
C SER A 170 -19.53 -11.75 10.40
N PHE A 171 -19.70 -10.68 11.17
CA PHE A 171 -18.60 -9.96 11.79
C PHE A 171 -17.83 -10.87 12.75
N THR A 172 -18.54 -11.53 13.66
CA THR A 172 -17.97 -12.45 14.65
C THR A 172 -17.18 -13.57 14.01
N TYR A 173 -17.75 -14.26 13.01
CA TYR A 173 -17.05 -15.31 12.29
C TYR A 173 -15.76 -14.82 11.62
N ALA A 174 -15.80 -13.65 10.98
CA ALA A 174 -14.63 -13.10 10.29
C ALA A 174 -13.53 -12.70 11.29
N VAL A 175 -13.88 -12.14 12.45
CA VAL A 175 -12.95 -11.85 13.55
C VAL A 175 -12.32 -13.13 14.11
N GLU A 176 -13.13 -14.14 14.44
CA GLU A 176 -12.64 -15.43 14.92
C GLU A 176 -11.73 -16.10 13.89
N SER A 177 -12.07 -16.00 12.60
CA SER A 177 -11.25 -16.53 11.53
C SER A 177 -9.89 -15.82 11.43
N ILE A 178 -9.80 -14.52 11.72
CA ILE A 178 -8.53 -13.78 11.79
C ILE A 178 -7.69 -14.35 12.92
N GLU A 179 -8.26 -14.47 14.11
CA GLU A 179 -7.55 -14.97 15.28
C GLU A 179 -7.03 -16.40 15.08
N LEU A 180 -7.90 -17.32 14.69
CA LEU A 180 -7.59 -18.75 14.58
C LEU A 180 -6.62 -19.06 13.44
N LYS A 181 -6.81 -18.46 12.27
CA LYS A 181 -6.03 -18.81 11.06
C LYS A 181 -4.75 -17.99 10.93
N LEU A 182 -4.78 -16.69 11.25
CA LEU A 182 -3.61 -15.82 11.17
C LEU A 182 -2.77 -15.84 12.45
N LYS A 183 -3.30 -16.40 13.55
CA LYS A 183 -2.62 -16.49 14.86
C LYS A 183 -2.18 -15.13 15.39
N THR A 184 -3.03 -14.12 15.20
CA THR A 184 -2.82 -12.75 15.66
C THR A 184 -4.00 -12.31 16.50
N LYS A 185 -3.77 -11.40 17.47
CA LYS A 185 -4.84 -10.84 18.29
C LYS A 185 -5.59 -9.74 17.51
N PRO A 186 -6.89 -9.87 17.23
CA PRO A 186 -7.68 -8.78 16.64
C PRO A 186 -8.08 -7.76 17.71
N LEU A 187 -7.87 -6.47 17.45
CA LEU A 187 -8.37 -5.36 18.26
C LEU A 187 -9.63 -4.79 17.61
N LEU A 188 -10.80 -5.01 18.21
CA LEU A 188 -12.06 -4.55 17.64
C LEU A 188 -12.23 -3.05 17.84
N LEU A 189 -12.15 -2.29 16.75
CA LEU A 189 -12.35 -0.84 16.79
C LEU A 189 -13.78 -0.42 16.47
N GLN A 190 -14.58 -1.32 15.89
CA GLN A 190 -15.92 -1.03 15.43
C GLN A 190 -16.88 -2.18 15.71
N VAL A 191 -18.12 -1.85 16.03
CA VAL A 191 -19.24 -2.78 16.13
C VAL A 191 -20.23 -2.46 15.01
N PRO A 192 -20.63 -3.43 14.14
CA PRO A 192 -21.57 -3.17 13.06
C PRO A 192 -23.00 -2.95 13.58
N ILE A 193 -23.73 -2.02 12.95
CA ILE A 193 -25.17 -1.81 13.22
C ILE A 193 -25.98 -2.52 12.14
N GLY A 194 -26.60 -3.64 12.53
CA GLY A 194 -27.33 -4.54 11.65
C GLY A 194 -26.41 -5.52 10.93
N GLU A 195 -27.01 -6.56 10.37
CA GLU A 195 -26.31 -7.64 9.69
C GLU A 195 -26.80 -7.79 8.25
N ALA A 196 -25.89 -8.20 7.36
CA ALA A 196 -26.20 -8.45 5.95
C ALA A 196 -27.01 -7.31 5.32
N ARG A 197 -28.20 -7.59 4.80
CA ARG A 197 -29.07 -6.59 4.15
C ARG A 197 -29.52 -5.46 5.07
N THR A 198 -29.46 -5.66 6.39
CA THR A 198 -29.86 -4.66 7.39
C THR A 198 -28.69 -3.82 7.88
N PHE A 199 -27.47 -4.12 7.42
CA PHE A 199 -26.27 -3.35 7.73
C PHE A 199 -26.44 -1.90 7.26
N ARG A 200 -26.53 -0.98 8.24
CA ARG A 200 -26.83 0.44 8.00
C ARG A 200 -25.80 1.40 8.59
N GLY A 201 -24.94 0.91 9.47
CA GLY A 201 -24.01 1.76 10.21
C GLY A 201 -23.01 0.95 11.01
N LEU A 202 -22.23 1.66 11.81
CA LEU A 202 -21.28 1.09 12.76
C LEU A 202 -21.15 2.02 13.97
N VAL A 203 -20.63 1.49 15.07
CA VAL A 203 -20.24 2.27 16.24
C VAL A 203 -18.73 2.20 16.38
N ASP A 204 -18.07 3.33 16.50
CA ASP A 204 -16.66 3.41 16.86
C ASP A 204 -16.50 3.12 18.36
N VAL A 205 -15.82 2.04 18.69
CA VAL A 205 -15.61 1.57 20.08
C VAL A 205 -14.70 2.53 20.86
N VAL A 206 -13.83 3.26 20.16
CA VAL A 206 -12.84 4.17 20.75
C VAL A 206 -13.47 5.51 21.11
N THR A 207 -14.31 6.07 20.25
CA THR A 207 -15.00 7.35 20.50
C THR A 207 -16.40 7.19 21.10
N LYS A 208 -16.97 5.98 21.05
CA LYS A 208 -18.38 5.67 21.38
C LYS A 208 -19.40 6.36 20.47
N GLU A 209 -18.96 6.83 19.30
CA GLU A 209 -19.84 7.49 18.34
C GLU A 209 -20.45 6.47 17.37
N GLN A 210 -21.76 6.54 17.19
CA GLN A 210 -22.46 5.81 16.15
C GLN A 210 -22.45 6.61 14.85
N ILE A 211 -22.19 5.90 13.75
CA ILE A 211 -22.20 6.42 12.39
C ILE A 211 -23.25 5.66 11.59
N ILE A 212 -24.27 6.37 11.10
CA ILE A 212 -25.39 5.77 10.36
C ILE A 212 -25.48 6.42 8.98
N TRP A 213 -25.41 5.58 7.95
CA TRP A 213 -25.67 5.98 6.57
C TRP A 213 -27.16 5.78 6.27
N LYS A 214 -27.88 6.88 6.15
CA LYS A 214 -29.30 6.86 5.77
C LYS A 214 -29.39 6.76 4.26
N ALA A 215 -29.86 5.63 3.76
CA ALA A 215 -30.17 5.48 2.34
C ALA A 215 -31.33 6.42 1.97
N THR A 216 -30.99 7.64 1.54
CA THR A 216 -31.98 8.64 1.11
C THR A 216 -32.53 8.33 -0.30
N SER A 217 -31.82 7.52 -1.10
CA SER A 217 -32.24 7.00 -2.41
C SER A 217 -31.29 5.89 -2.88
N ASP A 218 -31.63 5.18 -3.96
CA ASP A 218 -30.74 4.22 -4.64
C ASP A 218 -29.46 4.86 -5.22
N LEU A 219 -29.37 6.19 -5.24
CA LEU A 219 -28.23 6.99 -5.72
C LEU A 219 -27.33 7.52 -4.58
N ASP A 220 -27.47 7.00 -3.36
CA ASP A 220 -26.65 7.43 -2.23
C ASP A 220 -25.16 7.04 -2.41
N ASP A 221 -24.32 8.07 -2.53
CA ASP A 221 -22.87 7.95 -2.69
C ASP A 221 -22.14 7.76 -1.34
N GLY A 222 -22.88 7.75 -0.22
CA GLY A 222 -22.38 7.52 1.13
C GLY A 222 -21.62 8.69 1.75
N LYS A 223 -21.62 9.88 1.13
CA LYS A 223 -21.01 11.09 1.74
C LYS A 223 -21.81 11.65 2.90
N ASN A 224 -23.12 11.46 2.89
CA ASN A 224 -24.01 11.94 3.94
C ASN A 224 -24.25 10.82 4.96
N PHE A 225 -23.79 11.03 6.19
CA PHE A 225 -24.05 10.15 7.32
C PHE A 225 -24.29 10.97 8.58
N GLU A 226 -25.05 10.40 9.51
CA GLU A 226 -25.23 10.98 10.82
C GLU A 226 -24.23 10.37 11.79
N GLN A 227 -23.45 11.23 12.45
CA GLN A 227 -22.53 10.87 13.51
C GLN A 227 -23.01 11.52 14.79
N LYS A 228 -23.22 10.70 15.83
CA LYS A 228 -23.58 11.17 17.17
C LYS A 228 -23.04 10.21 18.23
N LEU A 229 -22.94 10.67 19.47
CA LEU A 229 -22.64 9.78 20.59
C LEU A 229 -23.73 8.70 20.72
N LEU A 230 -23.33 7.45 20.96
CA LEU A 230 -24.29 6.40 21.31
C LEU A 230 -24.72 6.58 22.76
N LEU A 231 -26.01 6.76 22.98
CA LEU A 231 -26.61 6.81 24.31
C LEU A 231 -27.35 5.52 24.60
N GLU A 232 -27.38 5.10 25.86
CA GLU A 232 -28.14 3.91 26.30
C GLU A 232 -29.63 4.01 25.91
N ALA A 233 -30.19 5.22 25.89
CA ALA A 233 -31.57 5.47 25.48
C ALA A 233 -31.83 5.26 23.97
N ASP A 234 -30.80 5.26 23.12
CA ASP A 234 -30.95 5.05 21.68
C ASP A 234 -31.18 3.56 21.36
N ASP A 235 -30.33 2.69 21.91
CA ASP A 235 -30.40 1.23 21.78
C ASP A 235 -29.64 0.57 22.95
N PRO A 236 -30.34 0.08 24.00
CA PRO A 236 -29.70 -0.48 25.18
C PRO A 236 -28.84 -1.72 24.89
N ASN A 237 -29.24 -2.55 23.93
CA ASN A 237 -28.52 -3.78 23.61
C ASN A 237 -27.21 -3.46 22.89
N LEU A 238 -27.26 -2.58 21.88
CA LEU A 238 -26.08 -2.12 21.17
C LEU A 238 -25.14 -1.34 22.10
N PHE A 239 -25.70 -0.53 23.02
CA PHE A 239 -24.90 0.18 24.01
C PHE A 239 -24.11 -0.79 24.90
N GLN A 240 -24.75 -1.84 25.40
CA GLN A 240 -24.06 -2.87 26.20
C GLN A 240 -22.99 -3.60 25.39
N GLU A 241 -23.30 -4.00 24.15
CA GLU A 241 -22.35 -4.67 23.26
C GLU A 241 -21.09 -3.81 23.01
N VAL A 242 -21.27 -2.50 22.78
CA VAL A 242 -20.15 -1.56 22.59
C VAL A 242 -19.34 -1.37 23.87
N GLN A 243 -19.99 -1.35 25.03
CA GLN A 243 -19.29 -1.26 26.31
C GLN A 243 -18.47 -2.52 26.60
N ASP A 244 -19.01 -3.71 26.31
CA ASP A 244 -18.30 -4.98 26.46
C ASP A 244 -17.11 -5.07 25.49
N ALA A 245 -17.31 -4.66 24.22
CA ALA A 245 -16.25 -4.58 23.23
C ALA A 245 -15.15 -3.60 23.63
N ARG A 246 -15.53 -2.45 24.22
CA ARG A 246 -14.58 -1.45 24.70
C ARG A 246 -13.78 -1.94 25.90
N ASN A 247 -14.41 -2.60 26.86
CA ASN A 247 -13.73 -3.18 28.02
C ASN A 247 -12.72 -4.24 27.57
N THR A 248 -13.15 -5.14 26.66
CA THR A 248 -12.26 -6.13 26.04
C THR A 248 -11.06 -5.47 25.35
N LEU A 249 -11.30 -4.38 24.60
CA LEU A 249 -10.22 -3.63 23.94
C LEU A 249 -9.24 -3.02 24.95
N ILE A 250 -9.74 -2.45 26.05
CA ILE A 250 -8.89 -1.86 27.11
C ILE A 250 -8.03 -2.94 27.76
N GLU A 251 -8.62 -4.09 28.11
CA GLU A 251 -7.90 -5.23 28.69
C GLU A 251 -6.80 -5.73 27.75
N GLN A 252 -7.14 -5.96 26.47
CA GLN A 252 -6.18 -6.40 25.46
C GLN A 252 -5.04 -5.41 25.26
N LEU A 253 -5.32 -4.10 25.29
CA LEU A 253 -4.29 -3.07 25.15
C LEU A 253 -3.38 -3.02 26.38
N ALA A 254 -3.93 -3.15 27.59
CA ALA A 254 -3.14 -3.19 28.82
C ALA A 254 -2.20 -4.41 28.85
N ASP A 255 -2.63 -5.55 28.30
CA ASP A 255 -1.77 -6.74 28.17
C ASP A 255 -0.60 -6.57 27.18
N LEU A 256 -0.73 -5.66 26.21
CA LEU A 256 0.19 -5.55 25.07
C LEU A 256 1.08 -4.30 25.12
N ASP A 257 0.71 -3.30 25.91
CA ASP A 257 1.36 -2.00 26.02
C ASP A 257 1.55 -1.61 27.50
N ASP A 258 2.77 -1.81 27.99
CA ASP A 258 3.14 -1.53 29.39
C ASP A 258 2.86 -0.07 29.79
N GLU A 259 3.09 0.89 28.88
CA GLU A 259 2.81 2.32 29.13
C GLU A 259 1.31 2.56 29.32
N PHE A 260 0.48 1.84 28.56
CA PHE A 260 -0.97 1.91 28.70
C PHE A 260 -1.45 1.18 29.96
N ALA A 261 -0.84 0.04 30.31
CA ALA A 261 -1.15 -0.69 31.54
C ALA A 261 -0.92 0.17 32.79
N GLU A 262 0.22 0.85 32.86
CA GLU A 262 0.54 1.77 33.96
C GLU A 262 -0.47 2.93 34.05
N LEU A 263 -0.87 3.50 32.90
CA LEU A 263 -1.89 4.55 32.84
C LEU A 263 -3.24 4.06 33.40
N VAL A 264 -3.69 2.87 32.97
CA VAL A 264 -4.98 2.29 33.39
C VAL A 264 -4.97 1.98 34.89
N LEU A 265 -3.92 1.35 35.41
CA LEU A 265 -3.79 0.98 36.82
C LEU A 265 -3.57 2.20 37.75
N GLY A 266 -2.95 3.26 37.23
CA GLY A 266 -2.68 4.49 37.97
C GLY A 266 -3.87 5.45 37.98
N GLU A 267 -4.20 6.01 36.81
CA GLU A 267 -5.15 7.13 36.69
C GLU A 267 -6.61 6.68 36.58
N TYR A 268 -6.88 5.46 36.08
CA TYR A 268 -8.23 5.02 35.69
C TYR A 268 -8.67 3.72 36.39
N SER A 269 -8.00 3.30 37.47
CA SER A 269 -8.24 2.00 38.12
C SER A 269 -9.65 1.82 38.70
N GLU A 270 -10.33 2.92 39.04
CA GLU A 270 -11.70 2.88 39.56
C GLU A 270 -12.77 2.87 38.45
N ASN A 271 -12.47 3.44 37.28
CA ASN A 271 -13.44 3.55 36.20
C ASN A 271 -12.77 3.67 34.81
N PHE A 272 -12.76 2.56 34.08
CA PHE A 272 -12.20 2.48 32.73
C PHE A 272 -13.01 3.25 31.68
N ASP A 273 -14.29 3.56 31.93
CA ASP A 273 -15.11 4.35 30.99
C ASP A 273 -14.61 5.79 30.83
N LEU A 274 -13.84 6.30 31.80
CA LEU A 274 -13.29 7.65 31.77
C LEU A 274 -12.03 7.77 30.90
N ILE A 275 -11.47 6.65 30.43
CA ILE A 275 -10.25 6.67 29.61
C ILE A 275 -10.54 7.46 28.31
N PRO A 276 -9.79 8.55 28.05
CA PRO A 276 -10.00 9.36 26.86
C PRO A 276 -9.68 8.58 25.57
N ALA A 277 -10.47 8.83 24.51
CA ALA A 277 -10.24 8.23 23.18
C ALA A 277 -8.81 8.43 22.67
N ALA A 278 -8.19 9.60 22.91
CA ALA A 278 -6.82 9.88 22.50
C ALA A 278 -5.77 8.96 23.14
N LYS A 279 -5.98 8.52 24.39
CA LYS A 279 -5.08 7.59 25.09
C LYS A 279 -5.19 6.19 24.51
N LEU A 280 -6.42 5.74 24.24
CA LEU A 280 -6.68 4.49 23.51
C LEU A 280 -6.05 4.51 22.12
N GLN A 281 -6.26 5.58 21.35
CA GLN A 281 -5.70 5.72 20.01
C GLN A 281 -4.18 5.63 20.01
N SER A 282 -3.53 6.24 21.00
CA SER A 282 -2.07 6.18 21.17
C SER A 282 -1.59 4.76 21.46
N ALA A 283 -2.26 4.03 22.35
CA ALA A 283 -1.94 2.64 22.66
C ALA A 283 -2.18 1.70 21.45
N ILE A 284 -3.34 1.82 20.78
CA ILE A 284 -3.65 1.07 19.55
C ILE A 284 -2.56 1.30 18.51
N ARG A 285 -2.14 2.55 18.30
CA ARG A 285 -1.05 2.88 17.36
C ARG A 285 0.24 2.18 17.76
N ARG A 286 0.70 2.28 19.01
CA ARG A 286 1.95 1.62 19.47
C ARG A 286 1.90 0.10 19.28
N VAL A 287 0.80 -0.53 19.67
CA VAL A 287 0.58 -1.98 19.51
C VAL A 287 0.57 -2.39 18.04
N THR A 288 -0.04 -1.59 17.17
CA THR A 288 -0.09 -1.82 15.72
C THR A 288 1.30 -1.70 15.09
N LEU A 289 2.05 -0.65 15.43
CA LEU A 289 3.42 -0.45 14.94
C LEU A 289 4.37 -1.56 15.39
N ALA A 290 4.19 -2.04 16.63
CA ALA A 290 4.92 -3.17 17.19
C ALA A 290 4.44 -4.53 16.65
N GLN A 291 3.37 -4.57 15.85
CA GLN A 291 2.77 -5.79 15.29
C GLN A 291 2.37 -6.84 16.33
N LYS A 292 2.05 -6.40 17.55
CA LYS A 292 1.60 -7.31 18.64
C LYS A 292 0.12 -7.70 18.49
N ALA A 293 -0.68 -6.85 17.86
CA ALA A 293 -2.08 -7.09 17.54
C ALA A 293 -2.48 -6.25 16.32
N VAL A 294 -3.65 -6.53 15.76
CA VAL A 294 -4.11 -5.90 14.51
C VAL A 294 -5.47 -5.23 14.70
N PRO A 295 -5.61 -3.92 14.43
CA PRO A 295 -6.90 -3.24 14.45
C PRO A 295 -7.86 -3.81 13.41
N VAL A 296 -9.11 -4.05 13.79
CA VAL A 296 -10.17 -4.57 12.92
C VAL A 296 -11.29 -3.55 12.79
N LEU A 297 -11.59 -3.20 11.55
CA LEU A 297 -12.68 -2.32 11.12
C LEU A 297 -13.65 -3.11 10.23
N CYS A 298 -14.85 -2.58 9.99
CA CYS A 298 -15.82 -3.22 9.12
C CYS A 298 -16.58 -2.22 8.24
N GLY A 299 -17.13 -2.71 7.13
CA GLY A 299 -17.91 -1.89 6.22
C GLY A 299 -18.38 -2.61 4.98
N SER A 300 -18.94 -1.83 4.06
CA SER A 300 -19.29 -2.30 2.72
C SER A 300 -18.88 -1.23 1.72
N ALA A 301 -17.75 -1.47 1.03
CA ALA A 301 -17.26 -0.58 0.00
C ALA A 301 -18.27 -0.46 -1.16
N LEU A 302 -18.93 -1.57 -1.52
CA LEU A 302 -19.96 -1.57 -2.57
C LEU A 302 -21.18 -0.73 -2.20
N LYS A 303 -21.60 -0.76 -0.93
CA LYS A 303 -22.75 0.00 -0.42
C LYS A 303 -22.38 1.36 0.17
N ASN A 304 -21.15 1.84 -0.07
CA ASN A 304 -20.67 3.16 0.33
C ASN A 304 -20.67 3.39 1.86
N LYS A 305 -20.40 2.36 2.67
CA LYS A 305 -20.41 2.46 4.15
C LYS A 305 -19.07 2.02 4.74
N GLY A 306 -18.54 2.79 5.69
CA GLY A 306 -17.36 2.42 6.48
C GLY A 306 -15.99 2.71 5.85
N VAL A 307 -15.92 3.19 4.60
CA VAL A 307 -14.63 3.51 3.95
C VAL A 307 -14.03 4.81 4.47
N GLN A 308 -14.83 5.81 4.84
CA GLN A 308 -14.31 7.05 5.43
C GLN A 308 -13.68 6.81 6.82
N PRO A 309 -14.32 6.05 7.74
CA PRO A 309 -13.65 5.60 8.97
C PRO A 309 -12.38 4.77 8.71
N LEU A 310 -12.35 3.96 7.64
CA LEU A 310 -11.14 3.25 7.24
C LEU A 310 -10.00 4.20 6.84
N LEU A 311 -10.29 5.26 6.06
CA LEU A 311 -9.32 6.30 5.73
C LEU A 311 -8.80 7.02 6.99
N ASP A 312 -9.68 7.28 7.95
CA ASP A 312 -9.29 7.84 9.24
C ASP A 312 -8.35 6.90 10.00
N ALA A 313 -8.69 5.61 10.10
CA ALA A 313 -7.87 4.60 10.73
C ALA A 313 -6.48 4.43 10.08
N ILE A 314 -6.40 4.53 8.75
CA ILE A 314 -5.12 4.55 8.02
C ILE A 314 -4.22 5.69 8.54
N THR A 315 -4.77 6.90 8.66
CA THR A 315 -3.98 8.04 9.15
C THR A 315 -3.62 7.90 10.63
N MET A 316 -4.51 7.34 11.45
CA MET A 316 -4.34 7.23 12.90
C MET A 316 -3.41 6.09 13.34
N TYR A 317 -3.46 4.93 12.67
CA TYR A 317 -2.84 3.71 13.19
C TYR A 317 -1.69 3.15 12.32
N LEU A 318 -1.66 3.45 11.02
CA LEU A 318 -0.55 3.02 10.17
C LEU A 318 0.67 3.96 10.28
N PRO A 319 1.89 3.45 10.05
CA PRO A 319 3.13 4.21 10.19
C PRO A 319 3.31 5.29 9.12
N ALA A 320 3.99 6.34 9.52
CA ALA A 320 4.72 7.23 8.65
C ALA A 320 6.08 6.61 8.24
N PRO A 321 6.70 7.07 7.14
CA PRO A 321 8.01 6.58 6.68
C PRO A 321 9.10 6.60 7.74
N ASN A 322 9.10 7.62 8.61
CA ASN A 322 10.13 7.82 9.64
C ASN A 322 9.90 6.97 10.91
N GLU A 323 8.78 6.26 11.01
CA GLU A 323 8.51 5.29 12.09
C GLU A 323 8.90 3.87 11.69
N ARG A 324 9.33 3.67 10.43
CA ARG A 324 9.92 2.43 9.95
C ARG A 324 11.42 2.45 10.20
N SER A 325 11.94 1.38 10.78
CA SER A 325 13.39 1.21 10.93
C SER A 325 13.94 0.49 9.71
N TYR A 326 14.74 1.19 8.91
CA TYR A 326 15.50 0.62 7.82
C TYR A 326 16.99 0.68 8.18
N GLU A 327 17.61 -0.46 8.46
CA GLU A 327 19.02 -0.52 8.89
C GLU A 327 19.96 0.17 7.90
N PHE A 328 19.63 0.11 6.60
CA PHE A 328 20.48 0.70 5.57
C PHE A 328 20.45 2.23 5.53
N LEU A 329 19.42 2.88 6.08
CA LEU A 329 19.27 4.33 5.99
C LEU A 329 20.38 5.09 6.69
N GLN A 330 20.91 4.53 7.80
CA GLN A 330 21.98 5.14 8.57
C GLN A 330 23.27 5.35 7.75
N TRP A 331 23.45 4.59 6.66
CA TRP A 331 24.64 4.70 5.80
C TRP A 331 24.54 5.80 4.75
N TYR A 332 23.33 6.30 4.48
CA TYR A 332 23.09 7.32 3.47
C TYR A 332 22.98 8.72 4.06
N GLU A 333 22.78 8.87 5.37
CA GLU A 333 22.58 10.19 6.00
C GLU A 333 21.51 10.98 5.22
N ASP A 334 21.84 12.15 4.67
CA ASP A 334 20.96 12.99 3.85
C ASP A 334 21.12 12.77 2.32
N ASP A 335 22.01 11.88 1.88
CA ASP A 335 22.18 11.56 0.46
C ASP A 335 20.96 10.83 -0.10
N LEU A 336 20.70 11.05 -1.39
CA LEU A 336 19.64 10.34 -2.10
C LEU A 336 19.87 8.83 -2.02
N CYS A 337 18.86 8.13 -1.52
CA CYS A 337 18.72 6.69 -1.55
C CYS A 337 17.29 6.33 -1.96
N ALA A 338 17.14 5.69 -3.10
CA ALA A 338 15.85 5.29 -3.64
C ALA A 338 15.88 3.87 -4.22
N LEU A 339 14.73 3.20 -4.19
CA LEU A 339 14.54 1.87 -4.78
C LEU A 339 13.64 1.97 -6.00
N ALA A 340 14.12 1.51 -7.15
CA ALA A 340 13.26 1.24 -8.30
C ALA A 340 12.47 -0.05 -8.03
N PHE A 341 11.15 0.04 -7.94
CA PHE A 341 10.33 -1.12 -7.53
C PHE A 341 9.36 -1.59 -8.60
N LYS A 342 9.13 -0.78 -9.63
CA LYS A 342 8.31 -1.13 -10.78
C LYS A 342 8.81 -0.40 -12.02
N VAL A 343 8.88 -1.09 -13.15
CA VAL A 343 9.18 -0.49 -14.46
C VAL A 343 8.00 -0.74 -15.38
N LEU A 344 7.62 0.29 -16.14
CA LEU A 344 6.63 0.23 -17.21
C LEU A 344 7.23 0.74 -18.50
N HIS A 345 6.90 0.14 -19.62
CA HIS A 345 7.26 0.68 -20.93
C HIS A 345 6.13 1.54 -21.53
N ASP A 346 6.43 2.82 -21.76
CA ASP A 346 5.57 3.71 -22.54
C ASP A 346 6.10 3.85 -23.98
N LYS A 347 5.20 3.71 -24.96
CA LYS A 347 5.54 3.72 -26.39
C LYS A 347 6.25 5.00 -26.84
N CYS A 348 5.97 6.15 -26.19
CA CYS A 348 6.48 7.45 -26.58
C CYS A 348 7.63 7.92 -25.68
N ARG A 349 7.57 7.60 -24.39
CA ARG A 349 8.49 8.10 -23.36
C ARG A 349 9.59 7.10 -23.01
N GLY A 350 9.47 5.86 -23.46
CA GLY A 350 10.37 4.76 -23.09
C GLY A 350 10.07 4.25 -21.67
N PRO A 351 11.09 3.74 -20.95
CA PRO A 351 10.89 3.21 -19.61
C PRO A 351 10.46 4.31 -18.61
N LEU A 352 9.36 4.04 -17.94
CA LEU A 352 8.86 4.76 -16.78
C LEU A 352 9.23 3.93 -15.54
N VAL A 353 10.04 4.49 -14.65
CA VAL A 353 10.55 3.77 -13.48
C VAL A 353 9.94 4.36 -12.22
N PHE A 354 9.15 3.55 -11.51
CA PHE A 354 8.62 3.89 -10.20
C PHE A 354 9.71 3.75 -9.15
N VAL A 355 9.87 4.80 -8.34
CA VAL A 355 10.92 4.90 -7.34
C VAL A 355 10.34 5.26 -5.98
N ARG A 356 10.79 4.56 -4.95
CA ARG A 356 10.55 4.88 -3.55
C ARG A 356 11.76 5.63 -3.01
N VAL A 357 11.58 6.87 -2.56
CA VAL A 357 12.67 7.66 -1.97
C VAL A 357 12.72 7.40 -0.47
N TYR A 358 13.83 6.83 0.02
CA TYR A 358 14.03 6.56 1.45
C TYR A 358 14.82 7.67 2.14
N SER A 359 15.84 8.23 1.47
CA SER A 359 16.57 9.41 1.96
C SER A 359 16.87 10.39 0.83
N GLY A 360 17.17 11.64 1.19
CA GLY A 360 17.46 12.74 0.30
C GLY A 360 16.26 13.23 -0.51
N SER A 361 16.54 13.74 -1.72
CA SER A 361 15.52 14.26 -2.62
C SER A 361 15.84 13.96 -4.08
N LEU A 362 14.80 13.78 -4.88
CA LEU A 362 14.86 13.66 -6.34
C LEU A 362 14.42 14.96 -7.00
N LYS A 363 15.16 15.37 -8.03
CA LYS A 363 14.83 16.54 -8.86
C LYS A 363 14.93 16.16 -10.34
N PRO A 364 14.03 16.66 -11.21
CA PRO A 364 14.15 16.51 -12.65
C PRO A 364 15.54 16.95 -13.15
N GLN A 365 15.98 16.39 -14.28
CA GLN A 365 17.26 16.70 -14.94
C GLN A 365 18.53 16.35 -14.15
N SER A 366 18.38 15.77 -12.95
CA SER A 366 19.52 15.30 -12.15
C SER A 366 20.13 14.01 -12.72
N ALA A 367 21.45 13.88 -12.53
CA ALA A 367 22.16 12.62 -12.75
C ALA A 367 22.10 11.81 -11.45
N VAL A 368 21.84 10.51 -11.58
CA VAL A 368 21.79 9.54 -10.48
C VAL A 368 22.66 8.34 -10.84
N TYR A 369 23.09 7.60 -9.83
CA TYR A 369 23.90 6.41 -9.99
C TYR A 369 23.10 5.17 -9.63
N ASN A 370 23.00 4.23 -10.55
CA ASN A 370 22.44 2.91 -10.31
C ASN A 370 23.55 1.99 -9.80
N ILE A 371 23.43 1.54 -8.56
CA ILE A 371 24.43 0.70 -7.91
C ILE A 371 24.50 -0.67 -8.59
N ASN A 372 23.34 -1.30 -8.80
CA ASN A 372 23.22 -2.67 -9.33
C ASN A 372 23.75 -2.78 -10.77
N LYS A 373 23.62 -1.71 -11.57
CA LYS A 373 24.13 -1.66 -12.95
C LYS A 373 25.48 -0.96 -13.09
N SER A 374 26.01 -0.41 -11.98
CA SER A 374 27.26 0.35 -11.95
C SER A 374 27.33 1.46 -13.00
N CYS A 375 26.21 2.16 -13.23
CA CYS A 375 26.08 3.15 -14.29
C CYS A 375 25.49 4.46 -13.78
N THR A 376 25.79 5.56 -14.49
CA THR A 376 25.16 6.86 -14.24
C THR A 376 24.05 7.07 -15.24
N GLU A 377 22.86 7.38 -14.75
CA GLU A 377 21.67 7.66 -15.54
C GLU A 377 21.22 9.10 -15.30
N ARG A 378 20.45 9.67 -16.23
CA ARG A 378 19.91 11.02 -16.09
C ARG A 378 18.41 10.98 -16.26
N MET A 379 17.68 11.38 -15.22
CA MET A 379 16.24 11.53 -15.31
C MET A 379 15.90 12.83 -16.04
N SER A 380 14.96 12.78 -16.98
CA SER A 380 14.48 13.96 -17.70
C SER A 380 13.33 14.63 -16.97
N ARG A 381 12.40 13.83 -16.43
CA ARG A 381 11.18 14.29 -15.77
C ARG A 381 10.90 13.49 -14.52
N LEU A 382 10.21 14.13 -13.59
CA LEU A 382 9.69 13.53 -12.36
C LEU A 382 8.18 13.74 -12.34
N LEU A 383 7.44 12.67 -12.08
CA LEU A 383 5.99 12.61 -12.19
C LEU A 383 5.42 12.06 -10.88
N LEU A 384 4.29 12.62 -10.43
CA LEU A 384 3.49 12.04 -9.37
C LEU A 384 2.53 11.00 -9.98
N PRO A 385 2.49 9.76 -9.46
CA PRO A 385 1.62 8.73 -10.00
C PRO A 385 0.17 8.92 -9.57
N PHE A 386 -0.75 8.92 -10.55
CA PHE A 386 -2.19 8.86 -10.33
C PHE A 386 -2.80 7.91 -11.38
N ALA A 387 -2.58 6.61 -11.19
CA ALA A 387 -2.96 5.57 -12.15
C ALA A 387 -2.45 5.90 -13.58
N ASP A 388 -3.33 6.15 -14.54
CA ASP A 388 -3.00 6.49 -15.94
C ASP A 388 -2.67 7.99 -16.14
N GLN A 389 -2.98 8.84 -15.18
CA GLN A 389 -2.68 10.28 -15.21
C GLN A 389 -1.40 10.56 -14.42
N GLN A 390 -0.58 11.45 -14.95
CA GLN A 390 0.74 11.72 -14.40
C GLN A 390 0.98 13.23 -14.41
N THR A 391 1.29 13.78 -13.24
CA THR A 391 1.54 15.23 -13.09
C THR A 391 3.03 15.47 -12.88
N GLU A 392 3.64 16.33 -13.70
CA GLU A 392 5.05 16.72 -13.54
C GLU A 392 5.26 17.52 -12.25
N ILE A 393 6.30 17.16 -11.50
CA ILE A 393 6.65 17.78 -10.22
C ILE A 393 8.10 18.27 -10.21
N PRO A 394 8.39 19.40 -9.52
CA PRO A 394 9.73 20.01 -9.53
C PRO A 394 10.73 19.28 -8.62
N SER A 395 10.25 18.55 -7.61
CA SER A 395 11.06 17.76 -6.70
C SER A 395 10.19 16.80 -5.90
N LEU A 396 10.78 15.71 -5.44
CA LEU A 396 10.16 14.80 -4.48
C LEU A 396 11.14 14.50 -3.33
N MET A 397 10.63 14.47 -2.12
CA MET A 397 11.40 14.23 -0.91
C MET A 397 11.31 12.77 -0.46
N ALA A 398 12.19 12.39 0.47
CA ALA A 398 12.11 11.14 1.22
C ALA A 398 10.70 10.82 1.72
N GLY A 399 10.39 9.53 1.82
CA GLY A 399 9.10 9.01 2.27
C GLY A 399 8.00 9.02 1.21
N ASN A 400 8.25 9.50 0.00
CA ASN A 400 7.27 9.51 -1.09
C ASN A 400 7.63 8.53 -2.22
N ILE A 401 6.67 8.33 -3.12
CA ILE A 401 6.79 7.54 -4.34
C ILE A 401 6.74 8.48 -5.55
N ALA A 402 7.65 8.27 -6.50
CA ALA A 402 7.71 9.02 -7.76
C ALA A 402 7.66 8.07 -8.96
N LEU A 403 7.26 8.62 -10.10
CA LEU A 403 7.47 8.03 -11.40
C LEU A 403 8.51 8.85 -12.16
N THR A 404 9.56 8.21 -12.66
CA THR A 404 10.66 8.89 -13.36
C THR A 404 10.65 8.56 -14.84
N VAL A 405 11.10 9.50 -15.65
CA VAL A 405 11.32 9.32 -17.10
C VAL A 405 12.81 9.50 -17.40
N GLY A 406 13.38 8.64 -18.24
CA GLY A 406 14.75 8.78 -18.75
C GLY A 406 15.79 7.87 -18.10
N LEU A 407 15.42 7.10 -17.09
CA LEU A 407 16.24 6.01 -16.56
C LEU A 407 16.14 4.81 -17.52
N LYS A 408 17.12 4.67 -18.41
CA LYS A 408 17.09 3.70 -19.52
C LYS A 408 17.50 2.30 -19.11
N GLN A 409 18.38 2.18 -18.12
CA GLN A 409 19.01 0.93 -17.68
C GLN A 409 18.46 0.41 -16.35
N SER A 410 17.85 1.28 -15.55
CA SER A 410 17.21 0.91 -14.29
C SER A 410 16.13 -0.17 -14.50
N ALA A 411 16.19 -1.21 -13.68
CA ALA A 411 15.26 -2.32 -13.62
C ALA A 411 14.58 -2.40 -12.24
N THR A 412 13.52 -3.21 -12.16
CA THR A 412 12.85 -3.53 -10.91
C THR A 412 13.83 -4.17 -9.91
N GLY A 413 13.94 -3.57 -8.71
CA GLY A 413 14.84 -3.98 -7.64
C GLY A 413 16.16 -3.20 -7.56
N ASP A 414 16.45 -2.31 -8.52
CA ASP A 414 17.69 -1.54 -8.54
C ASP A 414 17.69 -0.41 -7.50
N THR A 415 18.87 -0.15 -6.92
CA THR A 415 19.12 0.94 -5.99
C THR A 415 19.69 2.16 -6.71
N ILE A 416 19.03 3.29 -6.55
CA ILE A 416 19.36 4.57 -7.16
C ILE A 416 19.86 5.53 -6.08
N VAL A 417 21.06 6.09 -6.28
CA VAL A 417 21.69 7.03 -5.35
C VAL A 417 22.18 8.30 -6.03
N SER A 418 22.59 9.30 -5.24
CA SER A 418 23.04 10.60 -5.77
C SER A 418 24.25 10.50 -6.69
N SER A 419 25.23 9.64 -6.38
CA SER A 419 26.46 9.48 -7.16
C SER A 419 27.23 8.20 -6.80
N LYS A 420 28.19 7.82 -7.65
CA LYS A 420 29.15 6.75 -7.33
C LYS A 420 29.92 7.01 -6.03
N ALA A 421 30.26 8.27 -5.74
CA ALA A 421 30.96 8.64 -4.51
C ALA A 421 30.08 8.39 -3.27
N SER A 422 28.79 8.73 -3.35
CA SER A 422 27.82 8.46 -2.28
C SER A 422 27.65 6.95 -2.04
N ALA A 423 27.53 6.14 -3.10
CA ALA A 423 27.49 4.69 -3.00
C ALA A 423 28.73 4.12 -2.25
N VAL A 424 29.92 4.59 -2.62
CA VAL A 424 31.18 4.17 -1.97
C VAL A 424 31.26 4.64 -0.52
N ALA A 425 30.77 5.84 -0.21
CA ALA A 425 30.72 6.35 1.15
C ALA A 425 29.78 5.50 2.02
N ALA A 426 28.57 5.20 1.52
CA ALA A 426 27.61 4.33 2.20
C ALA A 426 28.19 2.92 2.46
N ALA A 427 28.78 2.29 1.43
CA ALA A 427 29.42 0.99 1.57
C ALA A 427 30.58 0.99 2.59
N ARG A 428 31.36 2.07 2.65
CA ARG A 428 32.43 2.23 3.65
C ARG A 428 31.88 2.39 5.08
N ARG A 429 30.78 3.12 5.26
CA ARG A 429 30.11 3.25 6.57
C ARG A 429 29.59 1.89 7.03
N ALA A 430 28.87 1.19 6.15
CA ALA A 430 28.34 -0.15 6.41
C ALA A 430 29.44 -1.15 6.80
N GLY A 431 30.58 -1.14 6.09
CA GLY A 431 31.72 -2.01 6.40
C GLY A 431 32.48 -1.67 7.69
N ARG A 432 32.33 -0.45 8.24
CA ARG A 432 32.94 -0.07 9.54
C ARG A 432 32.10 -0.53 10.73
N ASP A 433 30.76 -0.49 10.61
CA ASP A 433 29.85 -0.98 11.65
C ASP A 433 29.89 -2.51 11.79
N ALA A 434 30.20 -3.22 10.70
CA ALA A 434 30.25 -4.69 10.66
C ALA A 434 31.46 -5.34 11.38
N GLY A 435 32.29 -4.57 12.09
CA GLY A 435 33.27 -5.08 13.06
C GLY A 435 34.14 -6.26 12.62
N GLY A 436 35.18 -6.03 11.82
CA GLY A 436 36.38 -6.89 11.76
C GLY A 436 36.28 -8.34 11.24
N GLU A 437 35.09 -8.92 11.07
CA GLU A 437 34.94 -10.25 10.49
C GLU A 437 34.87 -10.15 8.96
N LYS A 438 35.79 -10.88 8.29
CA LYS A 438 35.83 -11.02 6.82
C LYS A 438 34.60 -11.78 6.35
N ARG A 439 33.50 -11.06 6.16
CA ARG A 439 32.36 -11.54 5.38
C ARG A 439 32.65 -11.44 3.88
N SER A 440 32.03 -12.35 3.14
CA SER A 440 32.24 -12.55 1.71
C SER A 440 31.77 -11.33 0.90
N THR A 441 32.24 -11.15 -0.33
CA THR A 441 31.82 -10.05 -1.22
C THR A 441 30.31 -9.96 -1.45
N SER A 442 29.55 -11.05 -1.27
CA SER A 442 28.08 -11.07 -1.30
C SER A 442 27.41 -10.42 -0.09
N ASP A 443 28.11 -10.30 1.04
CA ASP A 443 27.59 -9.66 2.26
C ASP A 443 27.70 -8.12 2.21
N VAL A 444 28.41 -7.56 1.22
CA VAL A 444 28.44 -6.10 0.97
C VAL A 444 27.31 -5.68 0.04
N GLU A 445 26.82 -6.58 -0.82
CA GLU A 445 25.61 -6.39 -1.62
C GLU A 445 24.34 -6.42 -0.77
N SER A 446 24.33 -7.19 0.33
CA SER A 446 23.23 -7.17 1.30
C SER A 446 23.16 -5.87 2.12
N LEU A 447 24.25 -5.09 2.17
CA LEU A 447 24.35 -3.78 2.82
C LEU A 447 23.87 -2.61 1.93
N LEU A 448 23.31 -2.87 0.75
CA LEU A 448 22.81 -1.83 -0.17
C LEU A 448 21.43 -2.24 -0.67
N LEU A 449 20.35 -1.82 0.01
CA LEU A 449 18.95 -2.09 -0.39
C LEU A 449 18.82 -3.49 -1.05
N ALA A 450 19.23 -4.55 -0.35
CA ALA A 450 19.41 -5.92 -0.88
C ALA A 450 18.33 -6.27 -1.91
N GLY A 451 18.63 -6.49 -3.20
CA GLY A 451 17.63 -6.54 -4.30
C GLY A 451 16.42 -7.48 -4.09
N VAL A 452 15.48 -7.52 -5.04
CA VAL A 452 14.32 -8.42 -4.92
C VAL A 452 14.80 -9.88 -4.94
N GLU A 453 14.43 -10.67 -3.94
CA GLU A 453 14.68 -12.12 -3.94
C GLU A 453 13.72 -12.75 -4.95
N VAL A 454 14.25 -13.08 -6.12
CA VAL A 454 13.46 -13.62 -7.23
C VAL A 454 13.43 -15.14 -7.11
N PRO A 455 12.25 -15.77 -6.96
CA PRO A 455 12.14 -17.23 -6.89
C PRO A 455 12.55 -17.85 -8.23
N ASP A 456 12.96 -19.11 -8.18
CA ASP A 456 13.29 -19.84 -9.39
C ASP A 456 12.06 -20.10 -10.26
N PRO A 457 12.21 -20.02 -11.59
CA PRO A 457 11.11 -20.22 -12.52
C PRO A 457 10.64 -21.67 -12.53
N VAL A 458 9.31 -21.84 -12.50
CA VAL A 458 8.65 -23.15 -12.44
C VAL A 458 7.96 -23.54 -13.76
N PHE A 459 7.87 -22.62 -14.72
CA PHE A 459 7.28 -22.85 -16.03
C PHE A 459 8.31 -22.59 -17.15
N PHE A 460 8.22 -23.35 -18.22
CA PHE A 460 9.17 -23.28 -19.33
C PHE A 460 8.40 -23.38 -20.64
N CYS A 461 8.67 -22.48 -21.57
CA CYS A 461 8.13 -22.58 -22.92
C CYS A 461 9.16 -22.09 -23.95
N THR A 462 8.99 -22.54 -25.18
CA THR A 462 9.82 -22.07 -26.30
C THR A 462 9.05 -21.00 -27.05
N ILE A 463 9.73 -19.92 -27.42
CA ILE A 463 9.15 -18.85 -28.22
C ILE A 463 9.96 -18.70 -29.50
N GLU A 464 9.26 -18.56 -30.62
CA GLU A 464 9.88 -18.37 -31.93
C GLU A 464 9.20 -17.19 -32.63
N PRO A 465 9.96 -16.32 -33.32
CA PRO A 465 9.33 -15.27 -34.10
C PRO A 465 8.63 -15.89 -35.33
N PRO A 466 7.52 -15.30 -35.80
CA PRO A 466 6.80 -15.81 -36.98
C PRO A 466 7.62 -15.73 -38.27
N SER A 467 8.72 -14.97 -38.27
CA SER A 467 9.68 -14.91 -39.37
C SER A 467 11.02 -14.33 -38.86
N VAL A 468 12.11 -14.59 -39.59
CA VAL A 468 13.44 -14.02 -39.29
C VAL A 468 13.43 -12.49 -39.23
N ALA A 469 12.60 -11.83 -40.06
CA ALA A 469 12.45 -10.38 -40.06
C ALA A 469 11.88 -9.82 -38.74
N LYS A 470 11.27 -10.67 -37.91
CA LYS A 470 10.69 -10.33 -36.61
C LYS A 470 11.56 -10.71 -35.42
N GLN A 471 12.74 -11.29 -35.64
CA GLN A 471 13.66 -11.65 -34.54
C GLN A 471 14.01 -10.43 -33.70
N GLN A 472 14.45 -9.33 -34.33
CA GLN A 472 14.82 -8.12 -33.59
C GLN A 472 13.67 -7.52 -32.78
N ASP A 473 12.44 -7.60 -33.30
CA ASP A 473 11.24 -7.13 -32.60
C ASP A 473 10.97 -8.01 -31.36
N LEU A 474 11.15 -9.33 -31.48
CA LEU A 474 11.02 -10.28 -30.38
C LEU A 474 12.09 -10.06 -29.31
N ASP A 475 13.37 -9.97 -29.69
CA ASP A 475 14.49 -9.75 -28.76
C ASP A 475 14.28 -8.46 -27.95
N ASN A 476 13.81 -7.40 -28.62
CA ASN A 476 13.50 -6.12 -27.99
C ASN A 476 12.34 -6.24 -27.00
N ALA A 477 11.28 -6.98 -27.36
CA ALA A 477 10.12 -7.20 -26.50
C ALA A 477 10.52 -8.02 -25.26
N LEU A 478 11.26 -9.11 -25.46
CA LEU A 478 11.78 -9.95 -24.38
C LEU A 478 12.69 -9.16 -23.43
N SER A 479 13.59 -8.34 -23.96
CA SER A 479 14.44 -7.47 -23.14
C SER A 479 13.62 -6.47 -22.31
N CYS A 480 12.55 -5.92 -22.87
CA CYS A 480 11.64 -5.05 -22.13
C CYS A 480 10.92 -5.82 -21.01
N LEU A 481 10.38 -7.00 -21.30
CA LEU A 481 9.70 -7.85 -20.32
C LEU A 481 10.61 -8.26 -19.17
N GLN A 482 11.86 -8.65 -19.45
CA GLN A 482 12.85 -8.98 -18.41
C GLN A 482 13.22 -7.80 -17.51
N ARG A 483 13.14 -6.57 -18.04
CA ARG A 483 13.40 -5.36 -17.26
C ARG A 483 12.23 -5.02 -16.33
N GLU A 484 11.01 -5.25 -16.79
CA GLU A 484 9.79 -5.07 -15.99
C GLU A 484 9.68 -6.16 -14.92
N ASP A 485 9.95 -7.41 -15.30
CA ASP A 485 9.84 -8.58 -14.43
C ASP A 485 11.16 -9.38 -14.35
N PRO A 486 11.92 -9.26 -13.26
CA PRO A 486 13.16 -10.01 -13.08
C PRO A 486 12.95 -11.53 -12.87
N SER A 487 11.72 -12.00 -12.63
CA SER A 487 11.40 -13.44 -12.59
C SER A 487 11.32 -14.09 -13.96
N LEU A 488 11.14 -13.28 -15.02
CA LEU A 488 11.18 -13.75 -16.40
C LEU A 488 12.63 -13.87 -16.87
N LYS A 489 13.05 -15.09 -17.20
CA LYS A 489 14.41 -15.39 -17.67
C LYS A 489 14.35 -15.86 -19.12
N VAL A 490 15.17 -15.29 -19.99
CA VAL A 490 15.31 -15.76 -21.37
C VAL A 490 16.67 -16.45 -21.49
N LYS A 491 16.68 -17.65 -22.07
CA LYS A 491 17.90 -18.41 -22.36
C LYS A 491 17.88 -18.82 -23.82
N ILE A 492 19.05 -18.84 -24.44
CA ILE A 492 19.21 -19.36 -25.80
C ILE A 492 19.80 -20.76 -25.66
N ASP A 493 19.17 -21.74 -26.32
CA ASP A 493 19.74 -23.09 -26.41
C ASP A 493 21.00 -23.06 -27.29
N PRO A 494 22.17 -23.46 -26.77
CA PRO A 494 23.38 -23.54 -27.58
C PRO A 494 23.30 -24.64 -28.66
N ASP A 495 22.48 -25.67 -28.49
CA ASP A 495 22.41 -26.83 -29.39
C ASP A 495 21.37 -26.65 -30.50
N THR A 496 20.22 -26.02 -30.20
CA THR A 496 19.15 -25.81 -31.20
C THR A 496 19.10 -24.38 -31.75
N GLY A 497 19.76 -23.42 -31.11
CA GLY A 497 19.67 -21.99 -31.45
C GLY A 497 18.28 -21.39 -31.18
N GLN A 498 17.36 -22.15 -30.56
CA GLN A 498 16.03 -21.68 -30.20
C GLN A 498 16.08 -20.86 -28.90
N GLU A 499 15.24 -19.84 -28.82
CA GLU A 499 15.04 -19.08 -27.59
C GLU A 499 14.10 -19.83 -26.67
N HIS A 500 14.64 -20.30 -25.55
CA HIS A 500 13.85 -20.80 -24.42
C HIS A 500 13.43 -19.62 -23.55
N LEU A 501 12.12 -19.35 -23.55
CA LEU A 501 11.52 -18.51 -22.53
C LEU A 501 11.40 -19.34 -21.24
N VAL A 502 12.23 -19.02 -20.28
CA VAL A 502 12.15 -19.57 -18.93
C VAL A 502 11.26 -18.64 -18.10
N SER A 503 9.97 -18.91 -18.09
CA SER A 503 8.99 -18.07 -17.37
C SER A 503 8.92 -18.44 -15.89
N GLY A 504 9.21 -17.50 -15.01
CA GLY A 504 8.78 -17.57 -13.61
C GLY A 504 7.29 -17.28 -13.49
N PHE A 505 6.59 -18.03 -12.62
CA PHE A 505 5.20 -17.92 -12.10
C PHE A 505 4.06 -17.24 -12.90
N ILE A 506 4.25 -16.87 -14.16
CA ILE A 506 3.27 -16.22 -15.01
C ILE A 506 2.66 -17.29 -15.92
N ALA A 507 1.36 -17.51 -15.73
CA ALA A 507 0.46 -18.23 -16.64
C ALA A 507 -0.44 -17.24 -17.39
#